data_AF-A0A519ZES9-F1
#
_entry.id   AF-A0A519ZES9-F1
#
_cell.length_a   1.000
_cell.length_b   1.000
_cell.length_c   1.000
_cell.angle_alpha   90.00
_cell.angle_beta   90.00
_cell.angle_gamma   90.00
#
_symmetry.space_group_name_H-M   'P 1'
#
loop_
_entity.id
_entity.type
_entity.pdbx_description
1 polymer ?
#
loop_
_entity_poly.entity_id
_entity_poly.type
_entity_poly.pdbx_seq_one_letter_code
_entity_poly.pdbx_strand_id
1 'polypeptide(L)'
;TTDVPNLAGVSNMRGMFQNCASLTTIPNVDLWNTSTITDMQYMFADAKAFNQPLANWNTSNVTNMRFMFQDAVAFNGAVGAWNTANVTNMIGLFSGATAFNQPLTNWNTANVTNMDYMFQDAVAFNGAVGTWNTANVTNMVGLFSGATAFNQPLTNWNTSKVTNMSYMFQNAVAFNGDVGTWNTANVTDMGSMFSSAKVFNKPLTNWNTGAVIRMDYMFFNASAFNGNISNWNTGNVTDMTGMFNGAIAFNQNLSRWCVSKISSQPSGFKNSGSWSVPGWGKCPASVLAQIGKEADNPNTIKSVITVNDLKMIAGITGIVDGYETSYQDYIDENPDEFSNPATVAEVQEMVSSFLFISTWKTTVANETIVIPGTVGEGGATVNWGDGIIQNLAKGASLTHAYTAITPNITISVVGIVEGFGFYNSSTSTASPYSSNILTIEQWGLVKLKTEGYVFRDCSNLTSVPNKFKKGMPVNWDEITTMSDMFFGATKFNGNISSWNTSKVTNMRSMFRGATAFNQDISSWNTGSVTNMAGVFYDAKAFNQNIG
;
A
#
# COMPACT_ATOMS: atom_id res chain seq x y z
N THR A 1 -11.53 0.36 62.02
CA THR A 1 -10.30 -0.37 61.68
C THR A 1 -10.18 -0.39 60.18
N THR A 2 -9.08 0.09 59.61
CA THR A 2 -8.84 0.10 58.16
C THR A 2 -8.49 -1.31 57.73
N ASP A 3 -9.50 -2.08 57.34
CA ASP A 3 -9.31 -3.40 56.75
C ASP A 3 -8.58 -3.25 55.40
N VAL A 4 -7.25 -3.29 55.44
CA VAL A 4 -6.33 -3.23 54.29
C VAL A 4 -5.32 -4.37 54.47
N PRO A 5 -5.31 -5.37 53.58
CA PRO A 5 -4.41 -6.52 53.71
C PRO A 5 -2.95 -6.11 53.46
N ASN A 6 -2.02 -6.78 54.16
CA ASN A 6 -0.60 -6.67 53.85
C ASN A 6 -0.24 -7.60 52.69
N LEU A 7 0.05 -7.01 51.53
CA LEU A 7 0.35 -7.72 50.28
C LEU A 7 1.84 -7.74 49.92
N ALA A 8 2.73 -7.26 50.79
CA ALA A 8 4.16 -7.06 50.46
C ALA A 8 4.89 -8.36 50.04
N GLY A 9 4.39 -9.54 50.45
CA GLY A 9 4.92 -10.85 50.05
C GLY A 9 4.12 -11.55 48.94
N VAL A 10 3.08 -10.91 48.41
CA VAL A 10 2.19 -11.49 47.39
C VAL A 10 2.64 -11.05 46.01
N SER A 11 2.74 -11.98 45.07
CA SER A 11 2.99 -11.69 43.64
C SER A 11 1.88 -12.19 42.72
N ASN A 12 0.95 -12.98 43.26
CA ASN A 12 -0.11 -13.65 42.50
C ASN A 12 -1.46 -13.43 43.19
N MET A 13 -2.41 -12.83 42.47
CA MET A 13 -3.80 -12.60 42.91
C MET A 13 -4.80 -13.38 42.04
N ARG A 14 -4.33 -14.43 41.38
CA ARG A 14 -5.15 -15.20 40.45
C ARG A 14 -6.40 -15.74 41.12
N GLY A 15 -7.56 -15.43 40.51
CA GLY A 15 -8.85 -15.96 40.93
C GLY A 15 -9.31 -15.55 42.32
N MET A 16 -8.73 -14.51 42.94
CA MET A 16 -8.99 -14.13 44.33
C MET A 16 -10.48 -13.92 44.65
N PHE A 17 -11.25 -13.37 43.70
CA PHE A 17 -12.69 -13.13 43.79
C PHE A 17 -13.49 -13.81 42.67
N GLN A 18 -12.92 -14.86 42.08
CA GLN A 18 -13.58 -15.59 41.00
C GLN A 18 -14.89 -16.23 41.50
N ASN A 19 -15.96 -16.14 40.69
CA ASN A 19 -17.30 -16.63 41.00
C ASN A 19 -17.98 -15.97 42.21
N CYS A 20 -17.43 -14.88 42.74
CA CYS A 20 -18.08 -14.11 43.79
C CYS A 20 -19.21 -13.22 43.20
N ALA A 21 -20.23 -13.83 42.61
CA ALA A 21 -21.26 -13.13 41.84
C ALA A 21 -22.05 -12.07 42.63
N SER A 22 -22.15 -12.24 43.96
CA SER A 22 -22.80 -11.28 44.88
C SER A 22 -21.84 -10.22 45.46
N LEU A 23 -20.58 -10.22 45.06
CA LEU A 23 -19.57 -9.28 45.57
C LEU A 23 -19.83 -7.88 45.03
N THR A 24 -20.27 -6.98 45.91
CA THR A 24 -20.49 -5.56 45.58
C THR A 24 -19.42 -4.66 46.18
N THR A 25 -18.90 -5.04 47.36
CA THR A 25 -17.99 -4.21 48.16
C THR A 25 -16.89 -5.05 48.78
N ILE A 26 -15.65 -4.67 48.52
CA ILE A 26 -14.44 -5.00 49.25
C ILE A 26 -14.04 -3.73 50.00
N PRO A 27 -13.99 -3.76 51.34
CA PRO A 27 -13.56 -2.62 52.14
C PRO A 27 -12.18 -2.12 51.71
N ASN A 28 -12.04 -0.81 51.49
CA ASN A 28 -10.77 -0.13 51.20
C ASN A 28 -9.96 -0.71 50.03
N VAL A 29 -10.59 -1.35 49.04
CA VAL A 29 -9.91 -2.03 47.92
C VAL A 29 -8.95 -1.14 47.14
N ASP A 30 -9.29 0.13 46.98
CA ASP A 30 -8.47 1.12 46.25
C ASP A 30 -7.22 1.57 47.05
N LEU A 31 -7.13 1.23 48.34
CA LEU A 31 -5.96 1.49 49.19
C LEU A 31 -4.97 0.32 49.26
N TRP A 32 -5.24 -0.77 48.55
CA TRP A 32 -4.38 -1.95 48.55
C TRP A 32 -3.05 -1.66 47.85
N ASN A 33 -1.93 -2.02 48.49
CA ASN A 33 -0.62 -1.94 47.84
C ASN A 33 -0.41 -3.13 46.90
N THR A 34 -0.67 -2.94 45.60
CA THR A 34 -0.51 -3.98 44.57
C THR A 34 0.85 -3.95 43.86
N SER A 35 1.82 -3.17 44.35
CA SER A 35 3.10 -2.94 43.65
C SER A 35 3.94 -4.19 43.41
N THR A 36 3.73 -5.27 44.16
CA THR A 36 4.46 -6.54 44.01
C THR A 36 3.74 -7.54 43.10
N ILE A 37 2.51 -7.25 42.68
CA ILE A 37 1.67 -8.19 41.94
C ILE A 37 2.12 -8.28 40.48
N THR A 38 2.34 -9.50 40.02
CA THR A 38 2.73 -9.83 38.65
C THR A 38 1.62 -10.55 37.87
N ASP A 39 0.72 -11.25 38.57
CA ASP A 39 -0.33 -12.10 37.97
C ASP A 39 -1.71 -11.76 38.57
N MET A 40 -2.63 -11.28 37.72
CA MET A 40 -4.02 -10.91 38.07
C MET A 40 -5.06 -11.75 37.32
N GLN A 41 -4.67 -12.93 36.82
CA GLN A 41 -5.58 -13.78 36.04
C GLN A 41 -6.88 -14.09 36.77
N TYR A 42 -8.03 -14.00 36.08
CA TYR A 42 -9.35 -14.35 36.64
C TYR A 42 -9.74 -13.63 37.95
N MET A 43 -9.03 -12.58 38.37
CA MET A 43 -9.16 -12.05 39.74
C MET A 43 -10.60 -11.70 40.12
N PHE A 44 -11.36 -11.13 39.20
CA PHE A 44 -12.78 -10.77 39.35
C PHE A 44 -13.68 -11.48 38.31
N ALA A 45 -13.24 -12.63 37.78
CA ALA A 45 -14.06 -13.38 36.84
C ALA A 45 -15.38 -13.84 37.49
N ASP A 46 -16.51 -13.66 36.81
CA ASP A 46 -17.87 -13.89 37.32
C ASP A 46 -18.24 -13.09 38.59
N ALA A 47 -17.51 -12.02 38.93
CA ALA A 47 -17.90 -11.07 39.98
C ALA A 47 -18.97 -10.11 39.45
N LYS A 48 -20.15 -10.66 39.11
CA LYS A 48 -21.19 -9.99 38.30
C LYS A 48 -21.66 -8.64 38.82
N ALA A 49 -21.66 -8.45 40.14
CA ALA A 49 -22.11 -7.23 40.80
C ALA A 49 -20.98 -6.24 41.16
N PHE A 50 -19.72 -6.57 40.86
CA PHE A 50 -18.55 -5.79 41.27
C PHE A 50 -18.32 -4.58 40.36
N ASN A 51 -18.20 -3.39 40.95
CA ASN A 51 -17.93 -2.15 40.22
C ASN A 51 -17.24 -1.07 41.09
N GLN A 52 -16.32 -1.49 41.96
CA GLN A 52 -15.60 -0.54 42.81
C GLN A 52 -14.41 0.12 42.08
N PRO A 53 -13.98 1.32 42.53
CA PRO A 53 -12.80 1.97 41.98
C PRO A 53 -11.52 1.16 42.26
N LEU A 54 -10.64 1.11 41.27
CA LEU A 54 -9.33 0.44 41.31
C LEU A 54 -8.21 1.35 40.75
N ALA A 55 -8.45 2.66 40.69
CA ALA A 55 -7.61 3.61 39.96
C ALA A 55 -6.24 3.78 40.63
N ASN A 56 -6.14 3.58 41.95
CA ASN A 56 -4.91 3.76 42.71
C ASN A 56 -4.02 2.51 42.78
N TRP A 57 -4.42 1.42 42.12
CA TRP A 57 -3.60 0.22 42.05
C TRP A 57 -2.33 0.46 41.23
N ASN A 58 -1.20 0.05 41.79
CA ASN A 58 0.06 0.00 41.05
C ASN A 58 0.12 -1.31 40.26
N THR A 59 -0.01 -1.21 38.93
CA THR A 59 0.06 -2.35 38.00
C THR A 59 1.39 -2.46 37.27
N SER A 60 2.42 -1.67 37.64
CA SER A 60 3.66 -1.57 36.86
C SER A 60 4.42 -2.89 36.74
N ASN A 61 4.21 -3.84 37.65
CA ASN A 61 4.86 -5.16 37.63
C ASN A 61 3.95 -6.26 37.05
N VAL A 62 2.70 -5.95 36.71
CA VAL A 62 1.75 -6.93 36.17
C VAL A 62 2.15 -7.32 34.76
N THR A 63 2.29 -8.62 34.52
CA THR A 63 2.59 -9.19 33.20
C THR A 63 1.40 -9.93 32.60
N ASN A 64 0.46 -10.41 33.43
CA ASN A 64 -0.67 -11.22 33.01
C ASN A 64 -2.00 -10.72 33.60
N MET A 65 -2.90 -10.28 32.73
CA MET A 65 -4.26 -9.80 33.08
C MET A 65 -5.36 -10.70 32.50
N ARG A 66 -5.02 -11.91 32.03
CA ARG A 66 -5.98 -12.76 31.32
C ARG A 66 -7.26 -13.01 32.12
N PHE A 67 -8.40 -12.74 31.50
CA PHE A 67 -9.76 -12.93 32.04
C PHE A 67 -10.03 -12.24 33.39
N MET A 68 -9.29 -11.19 33.75
CA MET A 68 -9.41 -10.57 35.08
C MET A 68 -10.85 -10.11 35.39
N PHE A 69 -11.59 -9.56 34.42
CA PHE A 69 -12.98 -9.12 34.56
C PHE A 69 -13.95 -9.90 33.67
N GLN A 70 -13.61 -11.17 33.36
CA GLN A 70 -14.50 -12.01 32.57
C GLN A 70 -15.89 -12.10 33.23
N ASP A 71 -16.97 -11.85 32.51
CA ASP A 71 -18.36 -11.89 33.00
C ASP A 71 -18.61 -11.02 34.26
N ALA A 72 -17.75 -10.02 34.52
CA ALA A 72 -17.99 -8.99 35.52
C ALA A 72 -19.00 -7.96 34.97
N VAL A 73 -20.24 -8.40 34.78
CA VAL A 73 -21.30 -7.71 34.03
C VAL A 73 -21.45 -6.23 34.41
N ALA A 74 -21.44 -5.90 35.70
CA ALA A 74 -21.61 -4.52 36.20
C ALA A 74 -20.32 -3.68 36.18
N PHE A 75 -19.16 -4.28 35.87
CA PHE A 75 -17.87 -3.60 35.98
C PHE A 75 -17.70 -2.51 34.93
N ASN A 76 -17.48 -1.29 35.41
CA ASN A 76 -17.14 -0.11 34.62
C ASN A 76 -16.17 0.78 35.41
N GLY A 77 -15.35 0.19 36.29
CA GLY A 77 -14.43 0.89 37.16
C GLY A 77 -13.27 1.51 36.38
N ALA A 78 -12.81 2.70 36.81
CA ALA A 78 -11.74 3.43 36.14
C ALA A 78 -10.40 2.69 36.21
N VAL A 79 -9.91 2.21 35.05
CA VAL A 79 -8.63 1.51 34.88
C VAL A 79 -7.68 2.22 33.90
N GLY A 80 -8.07 3.38 33.40
CA GLY A 80 -7.28 4.13 32.39
C GLY A 80 -5.93 4.64 32.89
N ALA A 81 -5.72 4.72 34.21
CA ALA A 81 -4.46 5.16 34.83
C ALA A 81 -3.45 4.03 35.07
N TRP A 82 -3.84 2.77 34.82
CA TRP A 82 -2.96 1.62 35.03
C TRP A 82 -1.74 1.65 34.10
N ASN A 83 -0.58 1.31 34.65
CA ASN A 83 0.62 1.10 33.87
C ASN A 83 0.61 -0.33 33.31
N THR A 84 0.41 -0.46 32.00
CA THR A 84 0.34 -1.74 31.28
C THR A 84 1.62 -2.08 30.50
N ALA A 85 2.70 -1.32 30.67
CA ALA A 85 3.92 -1.46 29.86
C ALA A 85 4.59 -2.84 29.95
N ASN A 86 4.39 -3.57 31.05
CA ASN A 86 4.93 -4.92 31.24
C ASN A 86 3.93 -6.04 30.92
N VAL A 87 2.68 -5.71 30.58
CA VAL A 87 1.65 -6.70 30.28
C VAL A 87 1.91 -7.32 28.91
N THR A 88 1.94 -8.65 28.86
CA THR A 88 2.13 -9.42 27.62
C THR A 88 0.87 -10.16 27.19
N ASN A 89 -0.04 -10.44 28.14
CA ASN A 89 -1.26 -11.21 27.92
C ASN A 89 -2.51 -10.47 28.43
N MET A 90 -3.42 -10.14 27.51
CA MET A 90 -4.70 -9.47 27.79
C MET A 90 -5.91 -10.30 27.34
N ILE A 91 -5.75 -11.61 27.14
CA ILE A 91 -6.82 -12.50 26.67
C ILE A 91 -8.07 -12.32 27.54
N GLY A 92 -9.19 -11.98 26.91
CA GLY A 92 -10.50 -11.90 27.54
C GLY A 92 -10.60 -10.98 28.76
N LEU A 93 -9.71 -9.98 28.90
CA LEU A 93 -9.64 -9.10 30.07
C LEU A 93 -11.03 -8.54 30.47
N PHE A 94 -11.82 -8.10 29.50
CA PHE A 94 -13.16 -7.55 29.69
C PHE A 94 -14.25 -8.37 28.98
N SER A 95 -13.99 -9.65 28.71
CA SER A 95 -14.96 -10.54 28.06
C SER A 95 -16.24 -10.61 28.91
N GLY A 96 -17.43 -10.37 28.37
CA GLY A 96 -18.70 -10.38 29.10
C GLY A 96 -18.90 -9.23 30.10
N ALA A 97 -17.96 -8.28 30.21
CA ALA A 97 -18.12 -7.07 31.03
C ALA A 97 -19.03 -6.07 30.30
N THR A 98 -20.33 -6.38 30.24
CA THR A 98 -21.29 -5.71 29.34
C THR A 98 -21.44 -4.22 29.58
N ALA A 99 -21.21 -3.73 30.80
CA ALA A 99 -21.26 -2.32 31.17
C ALA A 99 -19.94 -1.54 30.93
N PHE A 100 -18.84 -2.23 30.59
CA PHE A 100 -17.52 -1.62 30.52
C PHE A 100 -17.37 -0.66 29.33
N ASN A 101 -17.04 0.60 29.60
CA ASN A 101 -16.78 1.61 28.57
C ASN A 101 -15.83 2.71 29.06
N GLN A 102 -14.75 2.33 29.77
CA GLN A 102 -13.77 3.29 30.27
C GLN A 102 -12.72 3.68 29.21
N PRO A 103 -12.14 4.89 29.30
CA PRO A 103 -11.06 5.30 28.40
C PRO A 103 -9.77 4.52 28.67
N LEU A 104 -9.12 4.05 27.60
CA LEU A 104 -7.89 3.23 27.65
C LEU A 104 -6.71 3.85 26.85
N THR A 105 -6.78 5.14 26.54
CA THR A 105 -5.82 5.83 25.66
C THR A 105 -4.38 5.85 26.20
N ASN A 106 -4.20 5.76 27.52
CA ASN A 106 -2.91 5.80 28.18
C ASN A 106 -2.24 4.43 28.33
N TRP A 107 -2.91 3.35 27.92
CA TRP A 107 -2.35 2.01 28.02
C TRP A 107 -1.21 1.82 27.02
N ASN A 108 -0.10 1.25 27.50
CA ASN A 108 1.03 0.87 26.66
C ASN A 108 0.92 -0.62 26.30
N THR A 109 0.55 -0.90 25.05
CA THR A 109 0.37 -2.27 24.55
C THR A 109 1.58 -2.81 23.78
N ALA A 110 2.72 -2.12 23.78
CA ALA A 110 3.86 -2.48 22.92
C ALA A 110 4.42 -3.90 23.17
N ASN A 111 4.26 -4.42 24.40
CA ASN A 111 4.71 -5.76 24.79
C ASN A 111 3.61 -6.83 24.70
N VAL A 112 2.38 -6.45 24.35
CA VAL A 112 1.26 -7.39 24.25
C VAL A 112 1.40 -8.22 22.99
N THR A 113 1.34 -9.54 23.13
CA THR A 113 1.42 -10.48 22.01
C THR A 113 0.08 -11.16 21.71
N ASN A 114 -0.83 -11.19 22.68
CA ASN A 114 -2.15 -11.82 22.54
C ASN A 114 -3.26 -10.93 23.17
N MET A 115 -4.27 -10.60 22.37
CA MET A 115 -5.47 -9.84 22.76
C MET A 115 -6.77 -10.60 22.47
N ASP A 116 -6.72 -11.92 22.29
CA ASP A 116 -7.89 -12.73 21.94
C ASP A 116 -9.05 -12.48 22.91
N TYR A 117 -10.25 -12.25 22.38
CA TYR A 117 -11.50 -12.08 23.11
C TYR A 117 -11.53 -10.93 24.13
N MET A 118 -10.56 -10.00 24.12
CA MET A 118 -10.41 -8.98 25.17
C MET A 118 -11.69 -8.20 25.48
N PHE A 119 -12.48 -7.85 24.46
CA PHE A 119 -13.78 -7.17 24.57
C PHE A 119 -14.94 -8.01 24.05
N GLN A 120 -14.79 -9.33 24.04
CA GLN A 120 -15.88 -10.22 23.63
C GLN A 120 -17.12 -9.94 24.49
N ASP A 121 -18.28 -9.70 23.90
CA ASP A 121 -19.55 -9.39 24.57
C ASP A 121 -19.49 -8.20 25.55
N ALA A 122 -18.49 -7.32 25.42
CA ALA A 122 -18.45 -6.02 26.10
C ALA A 122 -19.39 -5.04 25.39
N VAL A 123 -20.71 -5.29 25.52
CA VAL A 123 -21.78 -4.66 24.75
C VAL A 123 -21.68 -3.12 24.66
N ALA A 124 -21.39 -2.45 25.79
CA ALA A 124 -21.30 -0.99 25.85
C ALA A 124 -19.96 -0.41 25.38
N PHE A 125 -18.95 -1.25 25.11
CA PHE A 125 -17.60 -0.78 24.87
C PHE A 125 -17.47 -0.03 23.54
N ASN A 126 -17.02 1.22 23.62
CA ASN A 126 -16.66 2.06 22.48
C ASN A 126 -15.45 2.96 22.83
N GLY A 127 -14.60 2.51 23.77
CA GLY A 127 -13.44 3.26 24.23
C GLY A 127 -12.37 3.40 23.15
N ALA A 128 -11.69 4.55 23.10
CA ALA A 128 -10.67 4.82 22.09
C ALA A 128 -9.43 3.92 22.29
N VAL A 129 -9.14 3.09 21.27
CA VAL A 129 -8.00 2.15 21.22
C VAL A 129 -7.10 2.37 19.99
N GLY A 130 -7.35 3.42 19.21
CA GLY A 130 -6.60 3.71 17.97
C GLY A 130 -5.13 4.10 18.19
N THR A 131 -4.73 4.42 19.43
CA THR A 131 -3.34 4.77 19.80
C THR A 131 -2.49 3.57 20.21
N TRP A 132 -3.08 2.39 20.29
CA TRP A 132 -2.38 1.18 20.75
C TRP A 132 -1.32 0.73 19.74
N ASN A 133 -0.18 0.27 20.27
CA ASN A 133 0.85 -0.37 19.47
C ASN A 133 0.55 -1.88 19.39
N THR A 134 0.20 -2.36 18.21
CA THR A 134 -0.14 -3.78 17.95
C THR A 134 0.95 -4.54 17.20
N ALA A 135 2.14 -3.96 17.01
CA ALA A 135 3.20 -4.53 16.15
C ALA A 135 3.75 -5.89 16.61
N ASN A 136 3.47 -6.31 17.85
CA ASN A 136 3.86 -7.60 18.41
C ASN A 136 2.69 -8.58 18.57
N VAL A 137 1.46 -8.16 18.25
CA VAL A 137 0.27 -9.02 18.36
C VAL A 137 0.27 -10.02 17.20
N THR A 138 0.07 -11.30 17.54
CA THR A 138 0.00 -12.40 16.55
C THR A 138 -1.40 -12.96 16.36
N ASN A 139 -2.30 -12.78 17.34
CA ASN A 139 -3.68 -13.24 17.28
C ASN A 139 -4.65 -12.14 17.75
N MET A 140 -5.75 -11.98 17.02
CA MET A 140 -6.83 -11.02 17.30
C MET A 140 -8.20 -11.71 17.27
N VAL A 141 -8.26 -12.97 17.69
CA VAL A 141 -9.48 -13.78 17.60
C VAL A 141 -10.56 -13.17 18.48
N GLY A 142 -11.73 -12.89 17.90
CA GLY A 142 -12.89 -12.43 18.66
C GLY A 142 -12.70 -11.14 19.46
N LEU A 143 -11.69 -10.32 19.14
CA LEU A 143 -11.26 -9.19 19.96
C LEU A 143 -12.42 -8.24 20.35
N PHE A 144 -13.32 -7.96 19.39
CA PHE A 144 -14.52 -7.14 19.56
C PHE A 144 -15.81 -7.92 19.24
N SER A 145 -15.77 -9.25 19.32
CA SER A 145 -16.97 -10.07 19.05
C SER A 145 -18.08 -9.69 20.03
N GLY A 146 -19.28 -9.33 19.61
CA GLY A 146 -20.38 -8.95 20.49
C GLY A 146 -20.28 -7.56 21.14
N ALA A 147 -19.20 -6.81 20.88
CA ALA A 147 -19.08 -5.40 21.29
C ALA A 147 -19.96 -4.50 20.40
N THR A 148 -21.27 -4.55 20.63
CA THR A 148 -22.27 -4.04 19.68
C THR A 148 -22.20 -2.52 19.46
N ALA A 149 -21.70 -1.76 20.43
CA ALA A 149 -21.51 -0.32 20.37
C ALA A 149 -20.16 0.12 19.74
N PHE A 150 -19.23 -0.81 19.50
CA PHE A 150 -17.87 -0.47 19.10
C PHE A 150 -17.78 0.08 17.67
N ASN A 151 -17.23 1.28 17.53
CA ASN A 151 -17.00 1.93 16.22
C ASN A 151 -15.86 2.97 16.29
N GLN A 152 -14.67 2.55 16.74
CA GLN A 152 -13.50 3.42 16.83
C GLN A 152 -12.58 3.30 15.61
N PRO A 153 -11.79 4.35 15.28
CA PRO A 153 -10.81 4.28 14.20
C PRO A 153 -9.62 3.38 14.57
N LEU A 154 -9.19 2.54 13.62
CA LEU A 154 -8.12 1.55 13.78
C LEU A 154 -7.01 1.65 12.72
N THR A 155 -6.93 2.77 12.01
CA THR A 155 -6.02 2.95 10.85
C THR A 155 -4.54 2.89 11.21
N ASN A 156 -4.18 3.15 12.47
CA ASN A 156 -2.80 3.15 12.97
C ASN A 156 -2.32 1.77 13.47
N TRP A 157 -3.19 0.76 13.47
CA TRP A 157 -2.81 -0.57 13.94
C TRP A 157 -1.87 -1.25 12.95
N ASN A 158 -0.79 -1.83 13.46
CA ASN A 158 0.13 -2.66 12.69
C ASN A 158 -0.29 -4.13 12.84
N THR A 159 -0.80 -4.72 11.75
CA THR A 159 -1.29 -6.10 11.71
C THR A 159 -0.32 -7.06 11.01
N SER A 160 0.89 -6.61 10.68
CA SER A 160 1.82 -7.37 9.83
C SER A 160 2.25 -8.73 10.40
N LYS A 161 2.12 -8.97 11.71
CA LYS A 161 2.42 -10.27 12.36
C LYS A 161 1.17 -11.10 12.69
N VAL A 162 -0.04 -10.58 12.42
CA VAL A 162 -1.28 -11.27 12.79
C VAL A 162 -1.53 -12.43 11.84
N THR A 163 -1.80 -13.60 12.40
CA THR A 163 -2.11 -14.82 11.64
C THR A 163 -3.58 -15.22 11.71
N ASN A 164 -4.31 -14.78 12.75
CA ASN A 164 -5.71 -15.14 12.96
C ASN A 164 -6.56 -13.91 13.33
N MET A 165 -7.58 -13.63 12.51
CA MET A 165 -8.56 -12.55 12.69
C MET A 165 -10.00 -13.10 12.75
N SER A 166 -10.17 -14.41 12.97
CA SER A 166 -11.49 -15.02 13.06
C SER A 166 -12.33 -14.38 14.17
N TYR A 167 -13.63 -14.20 13.90
CA TYR A 167 -14.61 -13.60 14.80
C TYR A 167 -14.33 -12.16 15.26
N MET A 168 -13.29 -11.48 14.77
CA MET A 168 -12.79 -10.22 15.35
C MET A 168 -13.88 -9.15 15.57
N PHE A 169 -14.82 -9.01 14.63
CA PHE A 169 -15.95 -8.09 14.69
C PHE A 169 -17.30 -8.81 14.56
N GLN A 170 -17.37 -10.10 14.89
CA GLN A 170 -18.62 -10.84 14.87
C GLN A 170 -19.63 -10.15 15.80
N ASN A 171 -20.86 -9.90 15.37
CA ASN A 171 -21.91 -9.19 16.14
C ASN A 171 -21.53 -7.77 16.59
N ALA A 172 -20.46 -7.15 16.07
CA ALA A 172 -20.15 -5.74 16.30
C ALA A 172 -21.07 -4.86 15.44
N VAL A 173 -22.34 -4.78 15.83
CA VAL A 173 -23.44 -4.25 14.99
C VAL A 173 -23.19 -2.83 14.49
N ALA A 174 -22.57 -1.96 15.28
CA ALA A 174 -22.28 -0.56 14.94
C ALA A 174 -20.95 -0.36 14.19
N PHE A 175 -20.13 -1.40 14.03
CA PHE A 175 -18.77 -1.25 13.51
C PHE A 175 -18.77 -0.88 12.02
N ASN A 176 -18.13 0.26 11.71
CA ASN A 176 -17.82 0.71 10.35
C ASN A 176 -16.47 1.45 10.32
N GLY A 177 -15.53 1.04 11.17
CA GLY A 177 -14.18 1.60 11.22
C GLY A 177 -13.37 1.24 9.97
N ASP A 178 -12.49 2.14 9.52
CA ASP A 178 -11.61 1.86 8.40
C ASP A 178 -10.49 0.88 8.82
N VAL A 179 -10.41 -0.22 8.07
CA VAL A 179 -9.44 -1.32 8.22
C VAL A 179 -8.74 -1.63 6.89
N GLY A 180 -8.94 -0.79 5.87
CA GLY A 180 -8.37 -0.99 4.53
C GLY A 180 -6.84 -0.84 4.49
N THR A 181 -6.23 -0.20 5.50
CA THR A 181 -4.77 -0.02 5.60
C THR A 181 -4.03 -1.20 6.24
N TRP A 182 -4.76 -2.22 6.71
CA TRP A 182 -4.16 -3.35 7.41
C TRP A 182 -3.33 -4.24 6.48
N ASN A 183 -2.19 -4.69 6.98
CA ASN A 183 -1.40 -5.73 6.31
C ASN A 183 -1.95 -7.11 6.71
N THR A 184 -2.56 -7.81 5.76
CA THR A 184 -3.16 -9.14 5.96
C THR A 184 -2.35 -10.29 5.37
N ALA A 185 -1.13 -10.03 4.88
CA ALA A 185 -0.36 -11.00 4.10
C ALA A 185 -0.04 -12.31 4.85
N ASN A 186 0.01 -12.27 6.19
CA ASN A 186 0.27 -13.42 7.05
C ASN A 186 -1.00 -14.05 7.65
N VAL A 187 -2.18 -13.50 7.37
CA VAL A 187 -3.44 -13.99 7.95
C VAL A 187 -3.87 -15.26 7.24
N THR A 188 -4.07 -16.33 8.01
CA THR A 188 -4.55 -17.63 7.52
C THR A 188 -6.04 -17.84 7.78
N ASP A 189 -6.64 -17.07 8.68
CA ASP A 189 -8.02 -17.29 9.14
C ASP A 189 -8.79 -15.97 9.33
N MET A 190 -9.88 -15.83 8.57
CA MET A 190 -10.83 -14.72 8.61
C MET A 190 -12.27 -15.19 8.83
N GLY A 191 -12.46 -16.43 9.30
CA GLY A 191 -13.78 -17.02 9.53
C GLY A 191 -14.64 -16.13 10.43
N SER A 192 -15.87 -15.85 10.02
CA SER A 192 -16.84 -15.03 10.74
C SER A 192 -16.39 -13.61 11.12
N MET A 193 -15.30 -13.08 10.55
CA MET A 193 -14.68 -11.83 10.99
C MET A 193 -15.65 -10.65 11.08
N PHE A 194 -16.56 -10.49 10.10
CA PHE A 194 -17.59 -9.44 10.05
C PHE A 194 -19.01 -10.01 10.12
N SER A 195 -19.18 -11.24 10.63
CA SER A 195 -20.49 -11.86 10.76
C SER A 195 -21.40 -10.97 11.62
N SER A 196 -22.55 -10.55 11.10
CA SER A 196 -23.52 -9.65 11.73
C SER A 196 -23.00 -8.25 12.10
N ALA A 197 -21.89 -7.80 11.49
CA ALA A 197 -21.47 -6.40 11.48
C ALA A 197 -22.35 -5.61 10.50
N LYS A 198 -23.59 -5.31 10.91
CA LYS A 198 -24.70 -4.95 10.01
C LYS A 198 -24.44 -3.71 9.13
N VAL A 199 -23.64 -2.76 9.61
CA VAL A 199 -23.37 -1.47 8.97
C VAL A 199 -21.98 -1.37 8.33
N PHE A 200 -21.17 -2.43 8.41
CA PHE A 200 -19.81 -2.43 7.88
C PHE A 200 -19.83 -2.38 6.34
N ASN A 201 -19.21 -1.35 5.76
CA ASN A 201 -19.12 -1.18 4.31
C ASN A 201 -17.86 -0.41 3.89
N LYS A 202 -16.68 -0.82 4.40
CA LYS A 202 -15.40 -0.21 4.03
C LYS A 202 -14.72 -0.96 2.88
N PRO A 203 -13.95 -0.25 2.03
CA PRO A 203 -13.19 -0.89 0.97
C PRO A 203 -12.07 -1.77 1.56
N LEU A 204 -11.88 -2.96 0.99
CA LEU A 204 -10.87 -3.95 1.42
C LEU A 204 -9.91 -4.30 0.29
N THR A 205 -9.77 -3.40 -0.70
CA THR A 205 -9.01 -3.64 -1.94
C THR A 205 -7.52 -3.84 -1.71
N ASN A 206 -6.96 -3.30 -0.63
CA ASN A 206 -5.52 -3.40 -0.34
C ASN A 206 -5.14 -4.66 0.45
N TRP A 207 -6.11 -5.49 0.82
CA TRP A 207 -5.84 -6.71 1.58
C TRP A 207 -5.17 -7.77 0.71
N ASN A 208 -4.05 -8.30 1.19
CA ASN A 208 -3.43 -9.50 0.63
C ASN A 208 -4.01 -10.73 1.30
N THR A 209 -4.87 -11.47 0.60
CA THR A 209 -5.53 -12.69 1.11
C THR A 209 -4.84 -13.98 0.68
N GLY A 210 -3.66 -13.92 0.05
CA GLY A 210 -3.01 -15.08 -0.55
C GLY A 210 -2.67 -16.20 0.44
N ALA A 211 -2.51 -15.89 1.73
CA ALA A 211 -2.26 -16.87 2.79
C ALA A 211 -3.55 -17.42 3.44
N VAL A 212 -4.73 -16.85 3.14
CA VAL A 212 -5.97 -17.20 3.84
C VAL A 212 -6.46 -18.59 3.45
N ILE A 213 -6.82 -19.37 4.46
CA ILE A 213 -7.34 -20.74 4.35
C ILE A 213 -8.84 -20.78 4.66
N ARG A 214 -9.33 -19.99 5.64
CA ARG A 214 -10.75 -19.98 6.06
C ARG A 214 -11.40 -18.61 5.94
N MET A 215 -12.55 -18.56 5.26
CA MET A 215 -13.41 -17.38 5.08
C MET A 215 -14.90 -17.73 5.32
N ASP A 216 -15.19 -18.84 6.00
CA ASP A 216 -16.54 -19.25 6.33
C ASP A 216 -17.26 -18.16 7.13
N TYR A 217 -18.52 -17.87 6.78
CA TYR A 217 -19.37 -16.87 7.43
C TYR A 217 -18.80 -15.44 7.53
N MET A 218 -17.73 -15.10 6.80
CA MET A 218 -17.00 -13.84 6.98
C MET A 218 -17.90 -12.60 6.95
N PHE A 219 -18.91 -12.57 6.07
CA PHE A 219 -19.90 -11.48 5.94
C PHE A 219 -21.35 -11.96 6.17
N PHE A 220 -21.53 -13.06 6.90
CA PHE A 220 -22.86 -13.59 7.22
C PHE A 220 -23.69 -12.51 7.94
N ASN A 221 -24.88 -12.15 7.45
CA ASN A 221 -25.73 -11.07 7.97
C ASN A 221 -25.07 -9.68 8.05
N ALA A 222 -23.96 -9.44 7.35
CA ALA A 222 -23.40 -8.10 7.17
C ALA A 222 -24.20 -7.33 6.11
N SER A 223 -25.42 -6.92 6.48
CA SER A 223 -26.45 -6.46 5.54
C SER A 223 -26.05 -5.29 4.63
N ALA A 224 -25.19 -4.39 5.10
CA ALA A 224 -24.72 -3.23 4.34
C ALA A 224 -23.44 -3.47 3.53
N PHE A 225 -22.78 -4.62 3.70
CA PHE A 225 -21.47 -4.85 3.09
C PHE A 225 -21.57 -4.96 1.56
N ASN A 226 -20.85 -4.07 0.88
CA ASN A 226 -20.66 -4.07 -0.56
C ASN A 226 -19.27 -3.53 -0.95
N GLY A 227 -18.27 -3.70 -0.08
CA GLY A 227 -16.91 -3.28 -0.36
C GLY A 227 -16.31 -4.10 -1.50
N ASN A 228 -15.51 -3.46 -2.37
CA ASN A 228 -14.85 -4.15 -3.47
C ASN A 228 -13.81 -5.16 -2.94
N ILE A 229 -14.00 -6.42 -3.32
CA ILE A 229 -13.16 -7.57 -2.99
C ILE A 229 -12.87 -8.44 -4.23
N SER A 230 -13.11 -7.91 -5.43
CA SER A 230 -12.95 -8.66 -6.69
C SER A 230 -11.51 -9.13 -6.93
N ASN A 231 -10.54 -8.47 -6.31
CA ASN A 231 -9.10 -8.71 -6.45
C ASN A 231 -8.52 -9.66 -5.38
N TRP A 232 -9.34 -10.23 -4.51
CA TRP A 232 -8.84 -11.16 -3.49
C TRP A 232 -8.24 -12.42 -4.11
N ASN A 233 -7.06 -12.82 -3.63
CA ASN A 233 -6.48 -14.11 -3.94
C ASN A 233 -7.08 -15.17 -3.01
N THR A 234 -7.95 -16.01 -3.55
CA THR A 234 -8.63 -17.08 -2.82
C THR A 234 -8.05 -18.47 -3.06
N GLY A 235 -6.91 -18.58 -3.76
CA GLY A 235 -6.38 -19.87 -4.22
C GLY A 235 -6.01 -20.85 -3.10
N ASN A 236 -5.78 -20.34 -1.88
CA ASN A 236 -5.52 -21.15 -0.71
C ASN A 236 -6.75 -21.48 0.14
N VAL A 237 -7.88 -20.80 -0.10
CA VAL A 237 -9.09 -20.91 0.72
C VAL A 237 -9.75 -22.27 0.50
N THR A 238 -10.04 -22.96 1.60
CA THR A 238 -10.70 -24.27 1.61
C THR A 238 -12.14 -24.22 2.08
N ASP A 239 -12.54 -23.14 2.77
CA ASP A 239 -13.90 -22.97 3.29
C ASP A 239 -14.40 -21.54 3.13
N MET A 240 -15.56 -21.40 2.47
CA MET A 240 -16.31 -20.15 2.31
C MET A 240 -17.79 -20.34 2.68
N THR A 241 -18.11 -21.38 3.46
CA THR A 241 -19.50 -21.73 3.79
C THR A 241 -20.22 -20.53 4.40
N GLY A 242 -21.35 -20.14 3.82
CA GLY A 242 -22.20 -19.08 4.34
C GLY A 242 -21.62 -17.66 4.28
N MET A 243 -20.51 -17.44 3.58
CA MET A 243 -19.77 -16.16 3.57
C MET A 243 -20.67 -14.94 3.35
N PHE A 244 -21.65 -15.02 2.44
CA PHE A 244 -22.56 -13.90 2.09
C PHE A 244 -24.03 -14.16 2.44
N ASN A 245 -24.36 -15.18 3.23
CA ASN A 245 -25.74 -15.42 3.66
C ASN A 245 -26.24 -14.20 4.45
N GLY A 246 -27.27 -13.49 3.96
CA GLY A 246 -27.80 -12.30 4.62
C GLY A 246 -27.03 -10.99 4.35
N ALA A 247 -26.00 -11.00 3.50
CA ALA A 247 -25.32 -9.79 3.01
C ALA A 247 -26.16 -9.15 1.88
N ILE A 248 -27.26 -8.50 2.24
CA ILE A 248 -28.31 -8.05 1.31
C ILE A 248 -27.81 -7.05 0.25
N ALA A 249 -26.89 -6.14 0.63
CA ALA A 249 -26.35 -5.12 -0.27
C ALA A 249 -25.24 -5.64 -1.22
N PHE A 250 -24.75 -6.86 -1.03
CA PHE A 250 -23.56 -7.34 -1.72
C PHE A 250 -23.83 -7.62 -3.20
N ASN A 251 -23.08 -6.95 -4.08
CA ASN A 251 -23.24 -7.07 -5.54
C ASN A 251 -21.91 -7.05 -6.34
N GLN A 252 -20.80 -7.49 -5.75
CA GLN A 252 -19.48 -7.42 -6.37
C GLN A 252 -19.21 -8.53 -7.40
N ASN A 253 -18.38 -8.25 -8.41
CA ASN A 253 -17.97 -9.25 -9.40
C ASN A 253 -16.83 -10.12 -8.84
N LEU A 254 -17.10 -11.41 -8.60
CA LEU A 254 -16.13 -12.38 -8.07
C LEU A 254 -15.64 -13.38 -9.12
N SER A 255 -15.87 -13.13 -10.42
CA SER A 255 -15.50 -14.06 -11.49
C SER A 255 -13.98 -14.33 -11.56
N ARG A 256 -13.17 -13.45 -10.97
CA ARG A 256 -11.71 -13.52 -10.91
C ARG A 256 -11.16 -14.35 -9.76
N TRP A 257 -11.98 -14.77 -8.80
CA TRP A 257 -11.50 -15.56 -7.68
C TRP A 257 -11.07 -16.96 -8.09
N CYS A 258 -9.88 -17.36 -7.67
CA CYS A 258 -9.33 -18.70 -7.83
C CYS A 258 -9.85 -19.59 -6.69
N VAL A 259 -10.79 -20.49 -6.98
CA VAL A 259 -11.47 -21.34 -5.99
C VAL A 259 -11.30 -22.83 -6.32
N SER A 260 -10.07 -23.20 -6.73
CA SER A 260 -9.73 -24.58 -7.13
C SER A 260 -9.89 -25.62 -6.03
N LYS A 261 -9.77 -25.21 -4.75
CA LYS A 261 -9.92 -26.10 -3.59
C LYS A 261 -11.37 -26.31 -3.13
N ILE A 262 -12.33 -25.58 -3.71
CA ILE A 262 -13.76 -25.65 -3.36
C ILE A 262 -14.53 -26.14 -4.59
N SER A 263 -14.81 -27.44 -4.64
CA SER A 263 -15.30 -28.13 -5.85
C SER A 263 -16.74 -27.81 -6.25
N SER A 264 -17.55 -27.26 -5.33
CA SER A 264 -18.93 -26.90 -5.58
C SER A 264 -19.30 -25.62 -4.84
N GLN A 265 -20.34 -24.93 -5.32
CA GLN A 265 -20.80 -23.67 -4.76
C GLN A 265 -21.19 -23.82 -3.27
N PRO A 266 -20.50 -23.12 -2.35
CA PRO A 266 -20.88 -23.10 -0.94
C PRO A 266 -22.22 -22.39 -0.72
N SER A 267 -22.84 -22.65 0.44
CA SER A 267 -24.01 -21.89 0.87
C SER A 267 -23.69 -20.39 0.99
N GLY A 268 -24.68 -19.52 0.83
CA GLY A 268 -24.48 -18.06 0.88
C GLY A 268 -24.09 -17.40 -0.44
N PHE A 269 -23.60 -18.15 -1.41
CA PHE A 269 -23.34 -17.65 -2.77
C PHE A 269 -24.57 -17.87 -3.65
N LYS A 270 -25.72 -17.25 -3.34
CA LYS A 270 -26.92 -17.45 -4.18
C LYS A 270 -26.73 -16.72 -5.51
N ASN A 271 -26.74 -17.48 -6.62
CA ASN A 271 -26.83 -16.95 -7.97
C ASN A 271 -28.26 -16.40 -8.20
N SER A 272 -28.59 -15.26 -7.58
CA SER A 272 -29.85 -14.55 -7.80
C SER A 272 -29.77 -13.54 -8.96
N GLY A 273 -28.74 -13.63 -9.81
CA GLY A 273 -28.58 -12.81 -11.01
C GLY A 273 -28.03 -11.39 -10.80
N SER A 274 -27.76 -10.95 -9.57
CA SER A 274 -27.31 -9.58 -9.28
C SER A 274 -25.79 -9.38 -9.19
N TRP A 275 -25.01 -10.47 -9.12
CA TRP A 275 -23.54 -10.42 -9.09
C TRP A 275 -22.88 -11.70 -9.59
N SER A 276 -21.63 -11.60 -10.06
CA SER A 276 -20.91 -12.71 -10.69
C SER A 276 -20.25 -13.60 -9.63
N VAL A 277 -20.64 -14.87 -9.57
CA VAL A 277 -20.01 -15.89 -8.71
C VAL A 277 -18.73 -16.45 -9.35
N PRO A 278 -17.77 -16.98 -8.56
CA PRO A 278 -16.56 -17.57 -9.11
C PRO A 278 -16.81 -18.93 -9.78
N GLY A 279 -15.86 -19.36 -10.60
CA GLY A 279 -15.86 -20.70 -11.19
C GLY A 279 -15.43 -21.77 -10.19
N TRP A 280 -16.38 -22.29 -9.39
CA TRP A 280 -16.11 -23.34 -8.38
C TRP A 280 -15.33 -24.54 -8.94
N GLY A 281 -14.35 -25.01 -8.17
CA GLY A 281 -13.43 -26.08 -8.56
C GLY A 281 -12.40 -25.66 -9.61
N LYS A 282 -12.36 -24.37 -9.97
CA LYS A 282 -11.47 -23.83 -10.99
C LYS A 282 -10.79 -22.59 -10.45
N CYS A 283 -9.71 -22.24 -11.13
CA CYS A 283 -9.27 -20.86 -11.15
C CYS A 283 -9.61 -20.31 -12.53
N PRO A 284 -10.08 -19.06 -12.63
CA PRO A 284 -10.04 -18.37 -13.92
C PRO A 284 -8.61 -18.45 -14.46
N ALA A 285 -8.47 -18.30 -15.78
CA ALA A 285 -7.17 -18.16 -16.41
C ALA A 285 -6.31 -17.23 -15.53
N SER A 286 -5.10 -17.66 -15.15
CA SER A 286 -4.21 -16.83 -14.32
C SER A 286 -4.11 -15.43 -14.93
N VAL A 287 -3.79 -14.40 -14.14
CA VAL A 287 -3.60 -13.04 -14.70
C VAL A 287 -2.66 -13.10 -15.91
N LEU A 288 -1.62 -13.94 -15.85
CA LEU A 288 -0.74 -14.30 -16.96
C LEU A 288 -1.46 -14.89 -18.19
N ALA A 289 -2.35 -15.86 -18.01
CA ALA A 289 -3.14 -16.43 -19.09
C ALA A 289 -4.22 -15.46 -19.63
N GLN A 290 -4.63 -14.46 -18.85
CA GLN A 290 -5.49 -13.38 -19.34
C GLN A 290 -4.68 -12.39 -20.18
N ILE A 291 -3.52 -11.94 -19.68
CA ILE A 291 -2.60 -11.06 -20.42
C ILE A 291 -2.25 -11.68 -21.77
N GLY A 292 -1.85 -12.96 -21.79
CA GLY A 292 -1.51 -13.66 -23.04
C GLY A 292 -2.67 -13.80 -24.03
N LYS A 293 -3.92 -13.94 -23.54
CA LYS A 293 -5.11 -13.99 -24.41
C LYS A 293 -5.52 -12.63 -24.95
N GLU A 294 -5.37 -11.58 -24.16
CA GLU A 294 -5.65 -10.20 -24.59
C GLU A 294 -4.63 -9.78 -25.66
N ALA A 295 -3.35 -10.11 -25.45
CA ALA A 295 -2.27 -9.90 -26.42
C ALA A 295 -2.52 -10.65 -27.75
N ASP A 296 -2.86 -11.94 -27.72
CA ASP A 296 -3.10 -12.72 -28.96
C ASP A 296 -4.35 -12.31 -29.75
N ASN A 297 -5.28 -11.55 -29.15
CA ASN A 297 -6.54 -11.19 -29.80
C ASN A 297 -7.04 -9.81 -29.34
N PRO A 298 -6.34 -8.72 -29.74
CA PRO A 298 -6.69 -7.37 -29.35
C PRO A 298 -8.06 -7.01 -29.95
N ASN A 299 -9.11 -7.15 -29.14
CA ASN A 299 -10.53 -6.74 -29.33
C ASN A 299 -11.57 -7.79 -29.75
N THR A 300 -12.43 -8.14 -28.79
CA THR A 300 -13.91 -8.09 -28.95
C THR A 300 -14.64 -7.83 -27.62
N ILE A 301 -14.02 -8.08 -26.46
CA ILE A 301 -14.50 -7.67 -25.13
C ILE A 301 -13.27 -7.27 -24.30
N LYS A 302 -13.06 -5.97 -24.04
CA LYS A 302 -11.94 -5.48 -23.23
C LYS A 302 -11.98 -6.13 -21.85
N SER A 303 -11.03 -7.01 -21.57
CA SER A 303 -10.81 -7.47 -20.20
C SER A 303 -9.85 -6.48 -19.54
N VAL A 304 -10.23 -5.89 -18.41
CA VAL A 304 -9.39 -4.88 -17.73
C VAL A 304 -8.39 -5.61 -16.84
N ILE A 305 -7.10 -5.56 -17.19
CA ILE A 305 -6.00 -5.94 -16.29
C ILE A 305 -5.76 -4.79 -15.34
N THR A 306 -6.13 -4.99 -14.07
CA THR A 306 -5.97 -3.96 -13.05
C THR A 306 -4.55 -3.92 -12.50
N VAL A 307 -4.15 -2.80 -11.90
CA VAL A 307 -2.90 -2.74 -11.12
C VAL A 307 -2.90 -3.81 -10.01
N ASN A 308 -4.06 -4.09 -9.42
CA ASN A 308 -4.20 -5.14 -8.43
C ASN A 308 -3.99 -6.54 -9.03
N ASP A 309 -4.43 -6.78 -10.26
CA ASP A 309 -4.17 -8.04 -10.95
C ASP A 309 -2.68 -8.26 -11.18
N LEU A 310 -1.94 -7.22 -11.58
CA LEU A 310 -0.48 -7.30 -11.71
C LEU A 310 0.18 -7.60 -10.36
N LYS A 311 -0.29 -6.99 -9.27
CA LYS A 311 0.21 -7.24 -7.90
C LYS A 311 -0.06 -8.68 -7.42
N MET A 312 -1.01 -9.39 -8.02
CA MET A 312 -1.26 -10.81 -7.70
C MET A 312 -0.26 -11.77 -8.35
N ILE A 313 0.49 -11.32 -9.37
CA ILE A 313 1.52 -12.14 -10.01
C ILE A 313 2.77 -12.14 -9.12
N ALA A 314 3.06 -13.28 -8.50
CA ALA A 314 4.23 -13.43 -7.65
C ALA A 314 5.53 -13.12 -8.42
N GLY A 315 6.37 -12.26 -7.84
CA GLY A 315 7.65 -11.84 -8.41
C GLY A 315 7.62 -10.52 -9.17
N ILE A 316 6.44 -9.96 -9.44
CA ILE A 316 6.34 -8.63 -10.08
C ILE A 316 6.59 -7.52 -9.06
N THR A 317 7.46 -6.57 -9.41
CA THR A 317 7.78 -5.38 -8.59
C THR A 317 7.81 -4.11 -9.44
N GLY A 318 7.67 -2.95 -8.79
CA GLY A 318 7.71 -1.65 -9.49
C GLY A 318 6.39 -1.23 -10.14
N ILE A 319 5.27 -1.88 -9.79
CA ILE A 319 3.93 -1.53 -10.28
C ILE A 319 3.52 -0.16 -9.69
N VAL A 320 3.08 0.75 -10.56
CA VAL A 320 2.66 2.11 -10.18
C VAL A 320 1.14 2.18 -10.09
N ASP A 321 0.62 2.62 -8.95
CA ASP A 321 -0.82 2.82 -8.77
C ASP A 321 -1.36 3.95 -9.67
N GLY A 322 -2.58 3.79 -10.19
CA GLY A 322 -3.20 4.77 -11.11
C GLY A 322 -2.81 4.61 -12.59
N TYR A 323 -1.91 3.66 -12.91
CA TYR A 323 -1.41 3.40 -14.27
C TYR A 323 -2.09 2.23 -14.99
N GLU A 324 -3.23 1.79 -14.49
CA GLU A 324 -4.00 0.67 -15.03
C GLU A 324 -4.24 0.78 -16.54
N THR A 325 -4.69 1.96 -16.99
CA THR A 325 -4.91 2.22 -18.42
C THR A 325 -3.61 2.09 -19.23
N SER A 326 -2.48 2.60 -18.72
CA SER A 326 -1.21 2.50 -19.44
C SER A 326 -0.66 1.08 -19.50
N TYR A 327 -0.81 0.29 -18.44
CA TYR A 327 -0.45 -1.13 -18.48
C TYR A 327 -1.33 -1.90 -19.45
N GLN A 328 -2.63 -1.61 -19.47
CA GLN A 328 -3.57 -2.21 -20.42
C GLN A 328 -3.22 -1.81 -21.86
N ASP A 329 -3.03 -0.53 -22.13
CA ASP A 329 -2.66 -0.02 -23.45
C ASP A 329 -1.34 -0.65 -23.91
N TYR A 330 -0.37 -0.83 -23.02
CA TYR A 330 0.87 -1.53 -23.35
C TYR A 330 0.61 -2.96 -23.84
N ILE A 331 -0.23 -3.72 -23.13
CA ILE A 331 -0.58 -5.11 -23.51
C ILE A 331 -1.26 -5.13 -24.88
N ASP A 332 -2.23 -4.24 -25.09
CA ASP A 332 -3.01 -4.16 -26.33
C ASP A 332 -2.15 -3.73 -27.54
N GLU A 333 -1.14 -2.90 -27.30
CA GLU A 333 -0.33 -2.31 -28.35
C GLU A 333 0.96 -3.06 -28.67
N ASN A 334 1.39 -3.96 -27.79
CA ASN A 334 2.60 -4.77 -27.95
C ASN A 334 2.29 -6.28 -27.84
N PRO A 335 1.32 -6.80 -28.63
CA PRO A 335 0.84 -8.18 -28.47
C PRO A 335 1.94 -9.22 -28.67
N ASP A 336 2.89 -8.97 -29.57
CA ASP A 336 4.01 -9.88 -29.87
C ASP A 336 5.03 -10.02 -28.72
N GLU A 337 4.96 -9.17 -27.68
CA GLU A 337 5.82 -9.25 -26.50
C GLU A 337 5.30 -10.27 -25.45
N PHE A 338 4.09 -10.81 -25.61
CA PHE A 338 3.49 -11.72 -24.64
C PHE A 338 3.23 -13.09 -25.25
N SER A 339 3.62 -14.14 -24.53
CA SER A 339 3.20 -15.50 -24.85
C SER A 339 1.77 -15.76 -24.35
N ASN A 340 1.16 -16.88 -24.78
CA ASN A 340 -0.17 -17.29 -24.30
C ASN A 340 -0.13 -18.70 -23.71
N PRO A 341 -0.13 -18.84 -22.37
CA PRO A 341 -0.22 -17.78 -21.36
C PRO A 341 1.08 -16.98 -21.23
N ALA A 342 0.98 -15.71 -20.79
CA ALA A 342 2.16 -14.86 -20.61
C ALA A 342 3.08 -15.40 -19.51
N THR A 343 4.34 -15.00 -19.52
CA THR A 343 5.30 -15.36 -18.46
C THR A 343 5.47 -14.23 -17.44
N VAL A 344 5.89 -14.57 -16.22
CA VAL A 344 6.25 -13.56 -15.19
C VAL A 344 7.35 -12.62 -15.70
N ALA A 345 8.29 -13.14 -16.51
CA ALA A 345 9.36 -12.35 -17.10
C ALA A 345 8.83 -11.30 -18.08
N GLU A 346 7.91 -11.68 -18.98
CA GLU A 346 7.27 -10.76 -19.93
C GLU A 346 6.50 -9.66 -19.20
N VAL A 347 5.73 -10.01 -18.16
CA VAL A 347 5.01 -9.02 -17.36
C VAL A 347 5.97 -8.12 -16.56
N GLN A 348 7.06 -8.66 -16.02
CA GLN A 348 8.07 -7.84 -15.33
C GLN A 348 8.77 -6.91 -16.32
N GLU A 349 9.04 -7.33 -17.55
CA GLU A 349 9.63 -6.50 -18.58
C GLU A 349 8.70 -5.34 -18.95
N MET A 350 7.41 -5.62 -19.15
CA MET A 350 6.39 -4.59 -19.31
C MET A 350 6.42 -3.60 -18.14
N VAL A 351 6.31 -4.06 -16.89
CA VAL A 351 6.29 -3.17 -15.73
C VAL A 351 7.57 -2.36 -15.61
N SER A 352 8.72 -2.97 -15.88
CA SER A 352 10.04 -2.32 -15.84
C SER A 352 10.24 -1.30 -16.96
N SER A 353 9.51 -1.41 -18.07
CA SER A 353 9.57 -0.43 -19.15
C SER A 353 9.09 0.97 -18.72
N PHE A 354 8.25 1.04 -17.68
CA PHE A 354 7.77 2.28 -17.08
C PHE A 354 8.77 2.93 -16.11
N LEU A 355 9.92 2.31 -15.84
CA LEU A 355 11.01 2.92 -15.07
C LEU A 355 11.73 3.99 -15.89
N PHE A 356 11.91 5.17 -15.30
CA PHE A 356 12.88 6.13 -15.83
C PHE A 356 14.26 5.67 -15.37
N ILE A 357 15.17 5.44 -16.32
CA ILE A 357 16.54 4.99 -16.07
C ILE A 357 17.50 5.96 -16.76
N SER A 358 18.42 6.50 -15.98
CA SER A 358 19.43 7.46 -16.44
C SER A 358 20.77 7.20 -15.76
N THR A 359 21.87 7.51 -16.46
CA THR A 359 23.22 7.46 -15.90
C THR A 359 23.80 8.86 -15.74
N TRP A 360 24.44 9.06 -14.59
CA TRP A 360 24.98 10.34 -14.16
C TRP A 360 26.41 10.20 -13.62
N LYS A 361 27.06 11.32 -13.37
CA LYS A 361 28.35 11.40 -12.66
C LYS A 361 28.37 12.51 -11.63
N THR A 362 29.23 12.36 -10.64
CA THR A 362 29.76 13.46 -9.84
C THR A 362 31.22 13.74 -10.21
N THR A 363 31.63 14.98 -9.97
CA THR A 363 32.94 15.56 -10.26
C THR A 363 33.67 15.95 -8.98
N VAL A 364 32.94 16.20 -7.90
CA VAL A 364 33.49 16.48 -6.56
C VAL A 364 32.78 15.65 -5.49
N ALA A 365 33.43 15.46 -4.34
CA ALA A 365 32.81 14.82 -3.18
C ALA A 365 31.68 15.69 -2.61
N ASN A 366 30.62 15.06 -2.11
CA ASN A 366 29.39 15.70 -1.62
C ASN A 366 28.62 16.49 -2.68
N GLU A 367 28.86 16.22 -3.96
CA GLU A 367 28.08 16.81 -5.04
C GLU A 367 26.66 16.27 -5.04
N THR A 368 25.71 17.15 -5.34
CA THR A 368 24.28 16.82 -5.40
C THR A 368 23.87 16.60 -6.85
N ILE A 369 23.17 15.50 -7.10
CA ILE A 369 22.46 15.26 -8.35
C ILE A 369 21.00 15.65 -8.16
N VAL A 370 20.48 16.39 -9.13
CA VAL A 370 19.06 16.74 -9.21
C VAL A 370 18.51 16.27 -10.55
N ILE A 371 17.55 15.34 -10.51
CA ILE A 371 16.77 14.99 -11.70
C ILE A 371 15.80 16.16 -11.93
N PRO A 372 15.83 16.84 -13.10
CA PRO A 372 14.99 18.01 -13.31
C PRO A 372 13.51 17.63 -13.32
N GLY A 373 12.69 18.46 -12.67
CA GLY A 373 11.26 18.24 -12.53
C GLY A 373 10.85 18.03 -11.07
N THR A 374 9.62 17.55 -10.89
CA THR A 374 9.05 17.21 -9.57
C THR A 374 8.34 15.87 -9.62
N VAL A 375 8.19 15.23 -8.47
CA VAL A 375 7.40 14.00 -8.34
C VAL A 375 5.94 14.30 -8.64
N GLY A 376 5.33 13.53 -9.55
CA GLY A 376 3.93 13.69 -9.93
C GLY A 376 2.95 12.99 -8.98
N GLU A 377 1.74 12.73 -9.50
CA GLU A 377 0.68 12.02 -8.75
C GLU A 377 1.13 10.61 -8.34
N GLY A 378 0.70 10.14 -7.17
CA GLY A 378 1.05 8.80 -6.66
C GLY A 378 2.40 8.71 -5.93
N GLY A 379 3.22 9.76 -5.95
CA GLY A 379 4.56 9.74 -5.36
C GLY A 379 5.58 9.05 -6.27
N ALA A 380 6.81 8.91 -5.79
CA ALA A 380 7.87 8.20 -6.50
C ALA A 380 8.83 7.48 -5.54
N THR A 381 9.39 6.36 -5.99
CA THR A 381 10.51 5.69 -5.35
C THR A 381 11.74 5.85 -6.24
N VAL A 382 12.81 6.44 -5.71
CA VAL A 382 14.07 6.66 -6.42
C VAL A 382 15.13 5.74 -5.85
N ASN A 383 15.75 4.92 -6.69
CA ASN A 383 17.00 4.23 -6.39
C ASN A 383 18.15 5.07 -6.93
N TRP A 384 18.96 5.60 -6.03
CA TRP A 384 20.05 6.53 -6.37
C TRP A 384 21.33 5.84 -6.84
N GLY A 385 21.34 4.50 -6.95
CA GLY A 385 22.48 3.75 -7.48
C GLY A 385 23.66 3.59 -6.51
N ASP A 386 23.54 4.10 -5.28
CA ASP A 386 24.52 3.98 -4.19
C ASP A 386 24.00 3.12 -3.02
N GLY A 387 22.93 2.36 -3.26
CA GLY A 387 22.25 1.55 -2.25
C GLY A 387 21.16 2.31 -1.47
N ILE A 388 21.02 3.61 -1.68
CA ILE A 388 19.94 4.41 -1.07
C ILE A 388 18.69 4.36 -1.94
N ILE A 389 17.58 3.98 -1.31
CA ILE A 389 16.23 4.02 -1.88
C ILE A 389 15.44 5.09 -1.13
N GLN A 390 14.86 6.03 -1.86
CA GLN A 390 14.11 7.14 -1.31
C GLN A 390 12.66 7.13 -1.79
N ASN A 391 11.71 7.18 -0.86
CA ASN A 391 10.29 7.37 -1.18
C ASN A 391 9.93 8.86 -1.05
N LEU A 392 9.35 9.42 -2.10
CA LEU A 392 9.06 10.83 -2.25
C LEU A 392 7.56 11.04 -2.49
N ALA A 393 6.97 12.00 -1.79
CA ALA A 393 5.59 12.40 -2.01
C ALA A 393 5.43 13.28 -3.26
N LYS A 394 4.19 13.39 -3.76
CA LYS A 394 3.83 14.32 -4.83
C LYS A 394 4.37 15.74 -4.55
N GLY A 395 4.94 16.35 -5.58
CA GLY A 395 5.51 17.70 -5.56
C GLY A 395 6.94 17.79 -5.02
N ALA A 396 7.51 16.70 -4.49
CA ALA A 396 8.89 16.69 -4.01
C ALA A 396 9.90 16.87 -5.16
N SER A 397 11.04 17.49 -4.84
CA SER A 397 12.20 17.52 -5.74
C SER A 397 12.96 16.21 -5.68
N LEU A 398 13.49 15.77 -6.81
CA LEU A 398 14.32 14.56 -6.92
C LEU A 398 15.79 14.96 -6.73
N THR A 399 16.29 14.91 -5.49
CA THR A 399 17.63 15.37 -5.14
C THR A 399 18.35 14.41 -4.20
N HIS A 400 19.65 14.18 -4.45
CA HIS A 400 20.50 13.34 -3.59
C HIS A 400 21.97 13.71 -3.68
N ALA A 401 22.68 13.61 -2.56
CA ALA A 401 24.10 13.97 -2.45
C ALA A 401 24.97 12.72 -2.33
N TYR A 402 26.05 12.67 -3.12
CA TYR A 402 26.99 11.54 -3.14
C TYR A 402 28.25 11.90 -2.36
N THR A 403 28.59 11.09 -1.37
CA THR A 403 29.74 11.34 -0.48
C THR A 403 31.09 11.23 -1.18
N ALA A 404 31.17 10.49 -2.28
CA ALA A 404 32.37 10.29 -3.09
C ALA A 404 32.15 10.71 -4.56
N ILE A 405 33.26 10.92 -5.27
CA ILE A 405 33.25 11.13 -6.72
C ILE A 405 32.93 9.78 -7.39
N THR A 406 31.83 9.73 -8.13
CA THR A 406 31.33 8.52 -8.76
C THR A 406 31.07 8.78 -10.25
N PRO A 407 31.82 8.13 -11.17
CA PRO A 407 31.79 8.48 -12.59
C PRO A 407 30.62 7.87 -13.37
N ASN A 408 29.98 6.81 -12.85
CA ASN A 408 28.85 6.14 -13.49
C ASN A 408 27.84 5.74 -12.41
N ILE A 409 26.79 6.54 -12.26
CA ILE A 409 25.71 6.31 -11.31
C ILE A 409 24.45 6.02 -12.11
N THR A 410 23.94 4.80 -12.04
CA THR A 410 22.63 4.46 -12.62
C THR A 410 21.54 4.77 -11.61
N ILE A 411 20.66 5.71 -11.97
CA ILE A 411 19.52 6.12 -11.16
C ILE A 411 18.25 5.59 -11.82
N SER A 412 17.38 4.94 -11.04
CA SER A 412 16.06 4.52 -11.49
C SER A 412 14.94 5.15 -10.67
N VAL A 413 13.87 5.54 -11.35
CA VAL A 413 12.69 6.14 -10.72
C VAL A 413 11.45 5.30 -11.07
N VAL A 414 10.76 4.84 -10.03
CA VAL A 414 9.40 4.30 -10.10
C VAL A 414 8.45 5.44 -9.76
N GLY A 415 7.62 5.87 -10.72
CA GLY A 415 6.68 6.98 -10.53
C GLY A 415 6.92 8.13 -11.50
N ILE A 416 6.02 9.12 -11.46
CA ILE A 416 5.96 10.20 -12.45
C ILE A 416 7.02 11.26 -12.18
N VAL A 417 7.76 11.66 -13.21
CA VAL A 417 8.60 12.86 -13.19
C VAL A 417 7.94 13.94 -14.06
N GLU A 418 7.37 14.96 -13.41
CA GLU A 418 6.68 16.07 -14.05
C GLU A 418 7.64 17.19 -14.45
N GLY A 419 7.52 17.69 -15.67
CA GLY A 419 8.24 18.89 -16.13
C GLY A 419 9.75 18.70 -16.25
N PHE A 420 10.19 17.56 -16.79
CA PHE A 420 11.60 17.26 -17.00
C PHE A 420 12.23 18.21 -18.04
N GLY A 421 13.27 18.95 -17.62
CA GLY A 421 14.06 19.81 -18.50
C GLY A 421 15.06 20.69 -17.74
N PHE A 422 16.28 20.80 -18.28
CA PHE A 422 17.45 21.40 -17.62
C PHE A 422 17.56 22.93 -17.69
N TYR A 423 16.67 23.62 -18.40
CA TYR A 423 16.68 25.08 -18.48
C TYR A 423 15.44 25.69 -17.81
N ASN A 424 15.63 26.85 -17.18
CA ASN A 424 14.54 27.64 -16.63
C ASN A 424 14.37 28.92 -17.46
N SER A 425 13.30 28.98 -18.26
CA SER A 425 13.00 30.12 -19.12
C SER A 425 12.62 31.38 -18.35
N SER A 426 11.97 31.24 -17.18
CA SER A 426 11.55 32.37 -16.34
C SER A 426 12.74 33.13 -15.75
N THR A 427 13.84 32.44 -15.47
CA THR A 427 15.07 33.04 -14.92
C THR A 427 16.20 33.17 -15.94
N SER A 428 16.02 32.58 -17.14
CA SER A 428 17.06 32.49 -18.17
C SER A 428 18.37 31.87 -17.69
N THR A 429 18.29 30.91 -16.76
CA THR A 429 19.45 30.22 -16.19
C THR A 429 19.46 28.75 -16.60
N ALA A 430 20.64 28.24 -16.96
CA ALA A 430 20.90 26.81 -17.07
C ALA A 430 20.88 26.15 -15.68
N SER A 431 20.46 24.88 -15.61
CA SER A 431 20.61 24.08 -14.40
C SER A 431 22.09 23.89 -14.09
N PRO A 432 22.54 24.11 -12.84
CA PRO A 432 23.92 23.85 -12.46
C PRO A 432 24.30 22.36 -12.58
N TYR A 433 23.30 21.48 -12.69
CA TYR A 433 23.46 20.03 -12.74
C TYR A 433 23.40 19.44 -14.16
N SER A 434 23.25 20.28 -15.20
CA SER A 434 23.12 19.82 -16.59
C SER A 434 24.33 19.01 -17.07
N SER A 435 25.52 19.30 -16.53
CA SER A 435 26.74 18.61 -16.90
C SER A 435 26.92 17.24 -16.24
N ASN A 436 26.07 16.88 -15.26
CA ASN A 436 26.16 15.62 -14.53
C ASN A 436 25.51 14.45 -15.27
N ILE A 437 24.50 14.69 -16.12
CA ILE A 437 23.84 13.62 -16.88
C ILE A 437 24.74 13.12 -18.02
N LEU A 438 24.79 11.80 -18.19
CA LEU A 438 25.58 11.12 -19.23
C LEU A 438 24.66 10.47 -20.27
N THR A 439 23.63 9.76 -19.83
CA THR A 439 22.71 9.04 -20.71
C THR A 439 21.32 8.93 -20.09
N ILE A 440 20.33 8.76 -20.95
CA ILE A 440 19.03 8.21 -20.58
C ILE A 440 18.90 6.86 -21.30
N GLU A 441 18.72 5.80 -20.52
CA GLU A 441 18.53 4.44 -21.04
C GLU A 441 17.04 4.14 -21.24
N GLN A 442 16.18 4.66 -20.37
CA GLN A 442 14.72 4.48 -20.45
C GLN A 442 13.99 5.74 -20.02
N TRP A 443 12.98 6.16 -20.78
CA TRP A 443 12.17 7.33 -20.46
C TRP A 443 11.18 7.09 -19.32
N GLY A 444 10.70 5.86 -19.16
CA GLY A 444 9.68 5.51 -18.16
C GLY A 444 8.50 6.48 -18.14
N LEU A 445 8.15 6.94 -16.94
CA LEU A 445 7.06 7.87 -16.66
C LEU A 445 7.49 9.35 -16.62
N VAL A 446 8.44 9.75 -17.46
CA VAL A 446 8.85 11.16 -17.58
C VAL A 446 7.88 11.94 -18.47
N LYS A 447 7.42 13.09 -17.98
CA LYS A 447 6.75 14.11 -18.78
C LYS A 447 7.69 15.28 -19.04
N LEU A 448 7.93 15.57 -20.31
CA LEU A 448 8.84 16.64 -20.71
C LEU A 448 8.20 18.02 -20.54
N LYS A 449 9.03 19.04 -20.34
CA LYS A 449 8.60 20.43 -20.49
C LYS A 449 8.13 20.71 -21.92
N THR A 450 7.02 21.42 -22.05
CA THR A 450 6.44 21.74 -23.36
C THR A 450 7.08 22.97 -24.00
N GLU A 451 7.84 23.77 -23.24
CA GLU A 451 8.45 25.01 -23.71
C GLU A 451 9.79 24.81 -24.46
N GLY A 452 10.31 23.57 -24.53
CA GLY A 452 11.61 23.25 -25.13
C GLY A 452 12.77 23.17 -24.12
N TYR A 453 14.00 23.32 -24.61
CA TYR A 453 15.24 23.38 -23.80
C TYR A 453 15.51 22.17 -22.90
N VAL A 454 14.97 21.00 -23.24
CA VAL A 454 14.97 19.81 -22.36
C VAL A 454 16.37 19.42 -21.93
N PHE A 455 17.35 19.35 -22.86
CA PHE A 455 18.75 18.98 -22.62
C PHE A 455 19.74 20.12 -22.89
N ARG A 456 19.28 21.35 -22.75
CA ARG A 456 20.13 22.52 -22.92
C ARG A 456 21.28 22.50 -21.92
N ASP A 457 22.48 22.74 -22.43
CA ASP A 457 23.75 22.77 -21.73
C ASP A 457 24.14 21.43 -21.06
N CYS A 458 23.54 20.31 -21.50
CA CYS A 458 23.92 18.96 -21.07
C CYS A 458 25.18 18.48 -21.82
N SER A 459 26.32 19.11 -21.56
CA SER A 459 27.56 18.93 -22.31
C SER A 459 28.15 17.51 -22.28
N ASN A 460 27.78 16.69 -21.29
CA ASN A 460 28.22 15.31 -21.15
C ASN A 460 27.20 14.25 -21.61
N LEU A 461 25.99 14.67 -22.00
CA LEU A 461 24.97 13.76 -22.51
C LEU A 461 25.43 13.17 -23.85
N THR A 462 25.47 11.84 -23.96
CA THR A 462 25.87 11.15 -25.20
C THR A 462 24.69 10.56 -25.94
N SER A 463 23.67 10.07 -25.23
CA SER A 463 22.50 9.43 -25.83
C SER A 463 21.24 9.55 -24.98
N VAL A 464 20.11 9.50 -25.69
CA VAL A 464 18.76 9.34 -25.14
C VAL A 464 18.05 8.23 -25.95
N PRO A 465 16.95 7.65 -25.45
CA PRO A 465 16.27 6.57 -26.16
C PRO A 465 15.74 7.03 -27.53
N ASN A 466 16.06 6.25 -28.57
CA ASN A 466 15.62 6.51 -29.95
C ASN A 466 14.15 6.14 -30.16
N LYS A 467 13.72 5.04 -29.55
CA LYS A 467 12.37 4.47 -29.69
C LYS A 467 11.56 4.72 -28.44
N PHE A 468 10.26 4.87 -28.65
CA PHE A 468 9.25 4.86 -27.61
C PHE A 468 8.49 3.55 -27.72
N LYS A 469 8.24 2.88 -26.59
CA LYS A 469 7.24 1.82 -26.59
C LYS A 469 5.87 2.50 -26.71
N LYS A 470 5.03 1.97 -27.59
CA LYS A 470 3.66 2.46 -27.77
C LYS A 470 2.92 2.31 -26.43
N GLY A 471 2.09 3.29 -26.07
CA GLY A 471 1.35 3.28 -24.80
C GLY A 471 2.11 3.86 -23.60
N MET A 472 3.37 4.27 -23.79
CA MET A 472 4.10 5.02 -22.77
C MET A 472 3.59 6.47 -22.70
N PRO A 473 3.42 7.05 -21.50
CA PRO A 473 2.84 8.39 -21.30
C PRO A 473 3.80 9.54 -21.62
N VAL A 474 4.90 9.26 -22.31
CA VAL A 474 5.82 10.30 -22.75
C VAL A 474 5.15 11.02 -23.92
N ASN A 475 4.82 12.29 -23.72
CA ASN A 475 3.94 13.08 -24.56
C ASN A 475 4.58 13.56 -25.88
N TRP A 476 5.39 12.75 -26.56
CA TRP A 476 6.06 13.15 -27.81
C TRP A 476 5.08 13.55 -28.90
N ASP A 477 3.91 12.92 -28.96
CA ASP A 477 2.83 13.31 -29.87
C ASP A 477 2.19 14.66 -29.52
N GLU A 478 2.52 15.27 -28.38
CA GLU A 478 2.07 16.60 -27.96
C GLU A 478 3.18 17.66 -28.07
N ILE A 479 4.42 17.25 -28.36
CA ILE A 479 5.54 18.19 -28.46
C ILE A 479 5.39 19.04 -29.72
N THR A 480 5.15 20.32 -29.50
CA THR A 480 5.01 21.33 -30.56
C THR A 480 6.29 22.15 -30.75
N THR A 481 7.26 22.05 -29.84
CA THR A 481 8.57 22.72 -29.96
C THR A 481 9.72 21.84 -29.48
N MET A 482 10.80 21.84 -30.26
CA MET A 482 12.11 21.28 -29.90
C MET A 482 13.18 22.38 -29.81
N SER A 483 12.75 23.62 -29.56
CA SER A 483 13.67 24.77 -29.49
C SER A 483 14.74 24.55 -28.44
N ASP A 484 16.00 24.76 -28.86
CA ASP A 484 17.20 24.66 -28.04
C ASP A 484 17.34 23.34 -27.24
N MET A 485 16.66 22.26 -27.69
CA MET A 485 16.56 21.02 -26.94
C MET A 485 17.92 20.41 -26.60
N PHE A 486 18.88 20.45 -27.53
CA PHE A 486 20.26 19.98 -27.36
C PHE A 486 21.27 21.12 -27.51
N PHE A 487 20.87 22.37 -27.26
CA PHE A 487 21.77 23.51 -27.27
C PHE A 487 22.94 23.25 -26.32
N GLY A 488 24.18 23.37 -26.78
CA GLY A 488 25.37 23.17 -25.94
C GLY A 488 25.62 21.73 -25.48
N ALA A 489 24.87 20.75 -25.98
CA ALA A 489 25.08 19.32 -25.69
C ALA A 489 26.26 18.78 -26.51
N THR A 490 27.49 19.22 -26.18
CA THR A 490 28.69 19.05 -27.01
C THR A 490 29.05 17.61 -27.38
N LYS A 491 28.68 16.64 -26.54
CA LYS A 491 28.96 15.20 -26.74
C LYS A 491 27.77 14.40 -27.27
N PHE A 492 26.62 15.03 -27.47
CA PHE A 492 25.41 14.33 -27.86
C PHE A 492 25.52 13.84 -29.31
N ASN A 493 25.36 12.53 -29.50
CA ASN A 493 25.31 11.91 -30.82
C ASN A 493 24.43 10.64 -30.80
N GLY A 494 23.44 10.60 -29.90
CA GLY A 494 22.52 9.48 -29.77
C GLY A 494 21.52 9.45 -30.93
N ASN A 495 21.23 8.26 -31.44
CA ASN A 495 20.26 8.07 -32.51
C ASN A 495 18.86 8.54 -32.05
N ILE A 496 18.23 9.40 -32.84
CA ILE A 496 16.90 9.99 -32.61
C ILE A 496 16.05 9.98 -33.90
N SER A 497 16.41 9.13 -34.86
CA SER A 497 15.75 9.06 -36.16
C SER A 497 14.29 8.59 -36.09
N SER A 498 13.90 7.86 -35.04
CA SER A 498 12.51 7.39 -34.88
C SER A 498 11.60 8.34 -34.09
N TRP A 499 12.07 9.55 -33.75
CA TRP A 499 11.24 10.53 -33.07
C TRP A 499 10.11 11.06 -33.97
N ASN A 500 8.89 11.08 -33.45
CA ASN A 500 7.74 11.68 -34.15
C ASN A 500 7.84 13.21 -34.09
N THR A 501 8.12 13.83 -35.24
CA THR A 501 8.28 15.29 -35.38
C THR A 501 7.09 15.97 -36.07
N SER A 502 6.03 15.22 -36.43
CA SER A 502 4.93 15.69 -37.28
C SER A 502 4.17 16.92 -36.75
N LYS A 503 4.12 17.11 -35.42
CA LYS A 503 3.47 18.26 -34.77
C LYS A 503 4.44 19.36 -34.35
N VAL A 504 5.74 19.19 -34.57
CA VAL A 504 6.74 20.18 -34.18
C VAL A 504 6.65 21.39 -35.12
N THR A 505 6.49 22.57 -34.54
CA THR A 505 6.38 23.85 -35.27
C THR A 505 7.64 24.72 -35.14
N ASN A 506 8.48 24.45 -34.14
CA ASN A 506 9.66 25.25 -33.85
C ASN A 506 10.85 24.37 -33.42
N MET A 507 11.93 24.43 -34.22
CA MET A 507 13.21 23.73 -34.02
C MET A 507 14.39 24.70 -33.84
N ARG A 508 14.12 25.98 -33.54
CA ARG A 508 15.16 27.02 -33.37
C ARG A 508 16.30 26.51 -32.49
N SER A 509 17.53 26.63 -32.98
CA SER A 509 18.77 26.34 -32.23
C SER A 509 18.83 24.96 -31.59
N MET A 510 18.05 23.98 -32.06
CA MET A 510 17.91 22.65 -31.45
C MET A 510 19.26 21.96 -31.20
N PHE A 511 20.19 22.01 -32.15
CA PHE A 511 21.54 21.42 -32.06
C PHE A 511 22.65 22.47 -32.02
N ARG A 512 22.34 23.71 -31.64
CA ARG A 512 23.33 24.78 -31.63
C ARG A 512 24.46 24.45 -30.64
N GLY A 513 25.70 24.37 -31.13
CA GLY A 513 26.86 23.97 -30.32
C GLY A 513 26.91 22.49 -29.94
N ALA A 514 26.03 21.63 -30.46
CA ALA A 514 26.12 20.18 -30.31
C ALA A 514 27.23 19.63 -31.24
N THR A 515 28.48 19.90 -30.89
CA THR A 515 29.65 19.73 -31.78
C THR A 515 29.87 18.30 -32.29
N ALA A 516 29.40 17.28 -31.55
CA ALA A 516 29.54 15.87 -31.91
C ALA A 516 28.33 15.30 -32.67
N PHE A 517 27.22 16.04 -32.78
CA PHE A 517 25.98 15.52 -33.36
C PHE A 517 26.14 15.28 -34.86
N ASN A 518 25.90 14.04 -35.29
CA ASN A 518 25.99 13.64 -36.70
C ASN A 518 25.07 12.46 -37.04
N GLN A 519 23.87 12.41 -36.43
CA GLN A 519 22.89 11.36 -36.69
C GLN A 519 22.01 11.69 -37.90
N ASP A 520 21.62 10.65 -38.64
CA ASP A 520 20.66 10.75 -39.74
C ASP A 520 19.26 11.06 -39.19
N ILE A 521 18.67 12.15 -39.68
CA ILE A 521 17.34 12.64 -39.30
C ILE A 521 16.44 12.84 -40.53
N SER A 522 16.81 12.24 -41.67
CA SER A 522 16.06 12.35 -42.93
C SER A 522 14.63 11.79 -42.86
N SER A 523 14.32 10.97 -41.85
CA SER A 523 12.99 10.44 -41.57
C SER A 523 12.05 11.45 -40.89
N TRP A 524 12.55 12.60 -40.45
CA TRP A 524 11.74 13.56 -39.71
C TRP A 524 10.74 14.31 -40.60
N ASN A 525 9.50 14.43 -40.11
CA ASN A 525 8.48 15.22 -40.78
C ASN A 525 8.60 16.68 -40.32
N THR A 526 9.15 17.52 -41.19
CA THR A 526 9.35 18.96 -40.95
C THR A 526 8.25 19.84 -41.55
N GLY A 527 7.18 19.27 -42.12
CA GLY A 527 6.16 20.02 -42.86
C GLY A 527 5.39 21.05 -42.01
N SER A 528 5.33 20.86 -40.70
CA SER A 528 4.71 21.77 -39.75
C SER A 528 5.67 22.83 -39.18
N VAL A 529 6.97 22.74 -39.47
CA VAL A 529 8.01 23.58 -38.87
C VAL A 529 8.04 24.95 -39.53
N THR A 530 7.88 26.00 -38.73
CA THR A 530 7.89 27.40 -39.16
C THR A 530 9.15 28.17 -38.73
N ASN A 531 9.94 27.60 -37.81
CA ASN A 531 11.17 28.22 -37.31
C ASN A 531 12.32 27.20 -37.19
N MET A 532 13.34 27.37 -38.02
CA MET A 532 14.58 26.57 -38.04
C MET A 532 15.84 27.43 -37.80
N ALA A 533 15.68 28.61 -37.18
CA ALA A 533 16.79 29.55 -37.01
C ALA A 533 17.95 28.91 -36.21
N GLY A 534 19.11 28.76 -36.86
CA GLY A 534 20.34 28.30 -36.23
C GLY A 534 20.32 26.85 -35.72
N VAL A 535 19.45 25.97 -36.26
CA VAL A 535 19.32 24.56 -35.82
C VAL A 535 20.70 23.90 -35.65
N PHE A 536 21.58 24.03 -36.64
CA PHE A 536 22.92 23.42 -36.66
C PHE A 536 24.06 24.42 -36.47
N TYR A 537 23.78 25.62 -35.94
CA TYR A 537 24.84 26.62 -35.73
C TYR A 537 25.91 26.06 -34.79
N ASP A 538 27.16 25.99 -35.25
CA ASP A 538 28.29 25.40 -34.50
C ASP A 538 28.16 23.88 -34.22
N ALA A 539 27.28 23.16 -34.92
CA ALA A 539 27.25 21.69 -34.94
C ALA A 539 28.34 21.12 -35.87
N LYS A 540 29.61 21.23 -35.46
CA LYS A 540 30.79 21.04 -36.33
C LYS A 540 30.90 19.68 -37.02
N ALA A 541 30.41 18.60 -36.40
CA ALA A 541 30.48 17.26 -36.97
C ALA A 541 29.34 16.96 -37.97
N PHE A 542 28.29 17.78 -38.01
CA PHE A 542 27.07 17.46 -38.76
C PHE A 542 27.30 17.52 -40.27
N ASN A 543 27.13 16.38 -40.94
CA ASN A 543 27.25 16.25 -42.40
C ASN A 543 26.22 15.30 -43.02
N GLN A 544 25.11 15.04 -42.32
CA GLN A 544 24.06 14.13 -42.78
C GLN A 544 23.07 14.80 -43.76
N ASN A 545 22.33 13.97 -44.49
CA ASN A 545 21.18 14.41 -45.28
C ASN A 545 20.03 14.81 -44.34
N ILE A 546 19.31 15.87 -44.68
CA ILE A 546 18.18 16.40 -43.90
C ILE A 546 16.81 16.09 -44.52
N GLY A 547 16.77 15.29 -45.59
CA GLY A 547 15.54 14.89 -46.29
C GLY A 547 15.20 15.81 -47.45
#